data_AF-A0A7K1Y7C0-F1
#
_entry.id   AF-A0A7K1Y7C0-F1
#
_cell.length_a   1.000
_cell.length_b   1.000
_cell.length_c   1.000
_cell.angle_alpha   90.00
_cell.angle_beta   90.00
_cell.angle_gamma   90.00
#
_symmetry.space_group_name_H-M   'P 1'
#
loop_
_entity.id
_entity.type
_entity.pdbx_description
1 polymer ?
#
loop_
_entity_poly.entity_id
_entity_poly.type
_entity_poly.pdbx_seq_one_letter_code
_entity_poly.pdbx_strand_id
1 'polypeptide(L)'
;MTSFKILTMSLAISVFLIVLVGLIWGLLWKRFKSKNAADGNLNPAYVTWFSGLFVAGLIVLSDVMKAVQEASDNLLKLDADGLKMNTAKTILVIEAVALCWFIVLYLVVESVFRLLFRKVDEHVQMQEEMVSYFLFKGFFVVGVVYSFSVVLQTVLRLFIPSVDLPFFH
;
A
#
# COMPACT_ATOMS: atom_id res chain seq x y z
N MET A 1 -25.10 12.55 7.35
CA MET A 1 -24.37 11.30 7.10
C MET A 1 -23.35 11.40 5.96
N THR A 2 -23.69 12.02 4.82
CA THR A 2 -22.79 12.18 3.67
C THR A 2 -21.49 12.91 4.01
N SER A 3 -21.56 14.01 4.77
CA SER A 3 -20.38 14.77 5.20
C SER A 3 -19.44 13.98 6.11
N PHE A 4 -19.97 13.06 6.92
CA PHE A 4 -19.16 12.19 7.79
C PHE A 4 -18.37 11.19 6.96
N LYS A 5 -19.01 10.51 5.99
CA LYS A 5 -18.34 9.56 5.09
C LYS A 5 -17.25 10.21 4.25
N ILE A 6 -17.49 11.42 3.74
CA ILE A 6 -16.48 12.15 2.96
C ILE A 6 -15.26 12.46 3.83
N LEU A 7 -15.49 12.90 5.07
CA LEU A 7 -14.42 13.24 6.00
C LEU A 7 -13.62 12.01 6.45
N THR A 8 -14.28 10.87 6.70
CA THR A 8 -13.59 9.61 7.04
C THR A 8 -12.75 9.11 5.87
N MET A 9 -13.26 9.20 4.64
CA MET A 9 -12.53 8.81 3.43
C MET A 9 -11.33 9.70 3.15
N SER A 10 -11.49 11.02 3.22
CA SER A 10 -10.37 11.95 2.99
C SER A 10 -9.27 11.76 4.03
N LEU A 11 -9.63 11.52 5.30
CA LEU A 11 -8.68 11.22 6.35
C LEU A 11 -7.94 9.92 6.08
N ALA A 12 -8.66 8.84 5.75
CA ALA A 12 -8.07 7.54 5.44
C ALA A 12 -7.06 7.64 4.28
N ILE A 13 -7.45 8.28 3.19
CA ILE A 13 -6.55 8.52 2.04
C ILE A 13 -5.29 9.28 2.48
N SER A 14 -5.46 10.35 3.26
CA SER A 14 -4.34 11.20 3.67
C SER A 14 -3.36 10.45 4.57
N VAL A 15 -3.87 9.72 5.57
CA VAL A 15 -3.04 8.92 6.49
C VAL A 15 -2.31 7.82 5.72
N PHE A 16 -3.03 7.07 4.89
CA PHE A 16 -2.45 6.01 4.09
C PHE A 16 -1.32 6.51 3.18
N LEU A 17 -1.53 7.63 2.46
CA LEU A 17 -0.52 8.20 1.57
C LEU A 17 0.72 8.68 2.33
N ILE A 18 0.56 9.35 3.48
CA ILE A 18 1.68 9.78 4.31
C ILE A 18 2.51 8.59 4.76
N VAL A 19 1.86 7.54 5.26
CA VAL A 19 2.56 6.34 5.75
C VAL A 19 3.19 5.57 4.58
N LEU A 20 2.51 5.45 3.44
CA LEU A 20 3.03 4.80 2.24
C LEU A 20 4.30 5.50 1.74
N VAL A 21 4.29 6.83 1.60
CA VAL A 21 5.47 7.61 1.17
C VAL A 21 6.61 7.45 2.17
N GLY A 22 6.32 7.52 3.47
CA GLY A 22 7.31 7.29 4.53
C GLY A 22 7.92 5.89 4.48
N LEU A 23 7.12 4.87 4.21
CA LEU A 23 7.56 3.48 4.07
C LEU A 23 8.45 3.29 2.84
N ILE A 24 8.00 3.76 1.67
CA ILE A 24 8.80 3.67 0.43
C ILE A 24 10.12 4.41 0.63
N TRP A 25 10.09 5.62 1.17
CA TRP A 25 11.29 6.39 1.47
C TRP A 25 12.23 5.66 2.42
N GLY A 26 11.70 5.06 3.50
CA GLY A 26 12.49 4.30 4.47
C GLY A 26 13.11 3.02 3.88
N LEU A 27 12.38 2.31 3.03
CA LEU A 27 12.86 1.12 2.31
C LEU A 27 13.98 1.49 1.33
N LEU A 28 13.80 2.56 0.55
CA LEU A 28 14.76 2.97 -0.45
C LEU A 28 15.98 3.67 0.14
N TRP A 29 15.82 4.52 1.16
CA TRP A 29 16.95 5.23 1.78
C TRP A 29 17.93 4.29 2.46
N LYS A 30 17.43 3.24 3.13
CA LYS A 30 18.29 2.23 3.75
C LYS A 30 19.09 1.44 2.71
N ARG A 31 18.55 1.29 1.50
CA ARG A 31 19.17 0.51 0.41
C ARG A 31 19.96 1.35 -0.59
N PHE A 32 19.66 2.62 -0.79
CA PHE A 32 20.32 3.44 -1.81
C PHE A 32 20.69 4.80 -1.18
N LYS A 33 21.99 4.96 -0.87
CA LYS A 33 22.56 6.22 -0.37
C LYS A 33 22.65 7.30 -1.47
N SER A 34 22.85 6.89 -2.72
CA SER A 34 22.86 7.78 -3.89
C SER A 34 21.41 8.02 -4.33
N LYS A 35 20.78 9.07 -3.78
CA LYS A 35 19.57 9.66 -4.36
C LYS A 35 19.88 10.58 -5.53
N ASN A 36 21.10 11.11 -5.51
CA ASN A 36 21.56 12.06 -6.49
C ASN A 36 22.46 11.35 -7.50
N ALA A 37 22.25 11.65 -8.77
CA ALA A 37 23.16 11.42 -9.87
C ALA A 37 24.51 12.11 -9.62
N ALA A 38 25.52 11.79 -10.41
CA ALA A 38 26.82 12.46 -10.36
C ALA A 38 26.70 14.00 -10.50
N ASP A 39 25.65 14.44 -11.16
CA ASP A 39 25.34 15.82 -11.54
C ASP A 39 24.61 16.60 -10.42
N GLY A 40 24.29 15.94 -9.31
CA GLY A 40 23.49 16.53 -8.21
C GLY A 40 21.97 16.47 -8.42
N ASN A 41 21.50 16.08 -9.61
CA ASN A 41 20.08 15.85 -9.92
C ASN A 41 19.56 14.53 -9.30
N LEU A 42 18.24 14.37 -9.18
CA LEU A 42 17.65 13.09 -8.76
C LEU A 42 17.98 11.98 -9.75
N ASN A 43 18.47 10.85 -9.24
CA ASN A 43 18.80 9.70 -10.06
C ASN A 43 17.53 9.13 -10.73
N PRO A 44 17.46 9.04 -12.07
CA PRO A 44 16.27 8.60 -12.77
C PRO A 44 15.89 7.14 -12.46
N ALA A 45 16.87 6.27 -12.17
CA ALA A 45 16.62 4.89 -11.75
C ALA A 45 15.93 4.85 -10.37
N TYR A 46 16.33 5.73 -9.45
CA TYR A 46 15.68 5.87 -8.14
C TYR A 46 14.23 6.33 -8.29
N VAL A 47 14.00 7.36 -9.10
CA VAL A 47 12.65 7.90 -9.36
C VAL A 47 11.75 6.85 -10.01
N THR A 48 12.29 6.08 -10.96
CA THR A 48 11.57 4.99 -11.62
C THR A 48 11.15 3.92 -10.61
N TRP A 49 12.08 3.51 -9.74
CA TRP A 49 11.78 2.50 -8.73
C TRP A 49 10.77 3.00 -7.69
N PHE A 50 10.94 4.23 -7.21
CA PHE A 50 9.99 4.88 -6.32
C PHE A 50 8.60 4.94 -6.93
N SER A 51 8.49 5.33 -8.20
CA SER A 51 7.22 5.43 -8.92
C SER A 51 6.52 4.07 -9.05
N GLY A 52 7.27 3.01 -9.36
CA GLY A 52 6.71 1.65 -9.40
C GLY A 52 6.14 1.20 -8.05
N LEU A 53 6.86 1.44 -6.96
CA LEU A 53 6.38 1.14 -5.61
C LEU A 53 5.18 1.99 -5.23
N PHE A 54 5.16 3.27 -5.62
CA PHE A 54 4.05 4.18 -5.35
C PHE A 54 2.78 3.74 -6.07
N VAL A 55 2.87 3.41 -7.36
CA VAL A 55 1.74 2.89 -8.15
C VAL A 55 1.21 1.60 -7.54
N ALA A 56 2.08 0.67 -7.16
CA ALA A 56 1.67 -0.55 -6.47
C ALA A 56 0.96 -0.24 -5.14
N GLY A 57 1.43 0.74 -4.37
CA GLY A 57 0.77 1.21 -3.15
C GLY A 57 -0.61 1.83 -3.41
N LEU A 58 -0.80 2.52 -4.53
CA LEU A 58 -2.12 3.06 -4.93
C LEU A 58 -3.12 1.94 -5.26
N ILE A 59 -2.66 0.81 -5.80
CA ILE A 59 -3.52 -0.36 -5.99
C ILE A 59 -4.02 -0.88 -4.64
N VAL A 60 -3.12 -1.01 -3.66
CA VAL A 60 -3.48 -1.39 -2.28
C VAL A 60 -4.46 -0.37 -1.66
N LEU A 61 -4.21 0.93 -1.84
CA LEU A 61 -5.12 1.99 -1.38
C LEU A 61 -6.53 1.82 -1.96
N SER A 62 -6.66 1.43 -3.22
CA SER A 62 -7.96 1.22 -3.84
C SER A 62 -8.78 0.12 -3.14
N ASP A 63 -8.12 -0.93 -2.64
CA ASP A 63 -8.77 -2.00 -1.89
C ASP A 63 -9.08 -1.59 -0.45
N VAL A 64 -8.19 -0.80 0.17
CA VAL A 64 -8.45 -0.16 1.46
C VAL A 64 -9.69 0.72 1.39
N MET A 65 -9.86 1.52 0.34
CA MET A 65 -11.03 2.39 0.18
C MET A 65 -12.34 1.60 0.12
N LYS A 66 -12.37 0.47 -0.61
CA LYS A 66 -13.54 -0.41 -0.64
C LYS A 66 -13.86 -0.94 0.76
N ALA A 67 -12.85 -1.42 1.48
CA ALA A 67 -13.02 -1.97 2.82
C ALA A 67 -13.44 -0.90 3.84
N VAL A 68 -12.86 0.30 3.79
CA VAL A 68 -13.24 1.44 4.64
C VAL A 68 -14.67 1.89 4.36
N GLN A 69 -15.11 1.85 3.10
CA GLN A 69 -16.48 2.19 2.73
C GLN A 69 -17.48 1.21 3.35
N GLU A 70 -17.22 -0.08 3.16
CA GLU A 70 -18.04 -1.16 3.68
C GLU A 70 -18.07 -1.14 5.23
N ALA A 71 -16.91 -0.94 5.87
CA ALA A 71 -16.82 -0.80 7.33
C ALA A 71 -17.59 0.42 7.86
N SER A 72 -17.48 1.57 7.19
CA SER A 72 -18.20 2.78 7.59
C SER A 72 -19.71 2.59 7.47
N ASP A 73 -20.17 1.91 6.43
CA ASP A 73 -21.59 1.60 6.21
C ASP A 73 -22.13 0.66 7.28
N ASN A 74 -21.36 -0.35 7.69
CA ASN A 74 -21.78 -1.29 8.73
C ASN A 74 -21.80 -0.62 10.12
N LEU A 75 -20.79 0.17 10.45
CA LEU A 75 -20.74 0.90 11.72
C LEU A 75 -21.89 1.90 11.88
N LEU A 76 -22.28 2.58 10.80
CA LEU A 76 -23.44 3.49 10.80
C LEU A 76 -24.77 2.76 11.03
N LYS A 77 -24.89 1.48 10.64
CA LYS A 77 -26.10 0.66 10.83
C LYS A 77 -26.20 0.06 12.22
N LEU A 78 -25.06 -0.21 12.86
CA LEU A 78 -25.00 -0.80 14.20
C LEU A 78 -25.31 0.22 15.32
N ASP A 79 -25.49 1.50 14.98
CA ASP A 79 -25.74 2.62 15.91
C ASP A 79 -24.90 2.56 17.19
N ALA A 80 -23.62 2.21 17.02
CA ALA A 80 -22.74 1.92 18.14
C ALA A 80 -22.40 3.20 18.90
N ASP A 81 -22.56 3.17 20.22
CA ASP A 81 -22.02 4.18 21.12
C ASP A 81 -20.53 4.41 20.80
N GLY A 82 -20.14 5.68 20.64
CA GLY A 82 -18.77 6.01 20.27
C GLY A 82 -18.41 5.76 18.79
N LEU A 83 -19.40 5.79 17.88
CA LEU A 83 -19.24 5.66 16.41
C LEU A 83 -17.94 6.25 15.84
N LYS A 84 -17.58 7.49 16.23
CA LYS A 84 -16.37 8.17 15.74
C LYS A 84 -15.08 7.43 16.12
N MET A 85 -14.98 6.98 17.36
CA MET A 85 -13.81 6.26 17.88
C MET A 85 -13.71 4.87 17.24
N ASN A 86 -14.83 4.16 17.13
CA ASN A 86 -14.87 2.83 16.51
C ASN A 86 -14.51 2.90 15.03
N THR A 87 -15.02 3.90 14.30
CA THR A 87 -14.68 4.15 12.90
C THR A 87 -13.18 4.41 12.74
N ALA A 88 -12.60 5.30 13.57
CA ALA A 88 -11.17 5.59 13.50
C ALA A 88 -10.30 4.35 13.77
N LYS A 89 -10.65 3.54 14.79
CA LYS A 89 -9.95 2.28 15.09
C LYS A 89 -10.01 1.30 13.93
N THR A 90 -11.19 1.08 13.37
CA THR A 90 -11.37 0.15 12.25
C THR A 90 -10.58 0.60 11.02
N ILE A 91 -10.62 1.89 10.67
CA ILE A 91 -9.83 2.43 9.55
C ILE A 91 -8.33 2.18 9.77
N LEU A 92 -7.81 2.51 10.96
CA LEU A 92 -6.39 2.32 11.27
C LEU A 92 -5.97 0.84 11.20
N VAL A 93 -6.83 -0.10 11.63
CA VAL A 93 -6.56 -1.53 11.51
C VAL A 93 -6.52 -1.97 10.05
N ILE A 94 -7.51 -1.56 9.24
CA ILE A 94 -7.58 -1.89 7.81
C ILE A 94 -6.32 -1.36 7.09
N GLU A 95 -5.94 -0.11 7.34
CA GLU A 95 -4.76 0.50 6.74
C GLU A 95 -3.47 -0.21 7.18
N ALA A 96 -3.31 -0.49 8.47
CA ALA A 96 -2.14 -1.18 9.00
C ALA A 96 -1.97 -2.57 8.36
N VAL A 97 -3.05 -3.35 8.27
CA VAL A 97 -3.05 -4.67 7.62
C VAL A 97 -2.68 -4.55 6.15
N ALA A 98 -3.25 -3.59 5.43
CA ALA A 98 -2.96 -3.38 4.02
C ALA A 98 -1.50 -2.96 3.76
N LEU A 99 -0.93 -2.11 4.62
CA LEU A 99 0.47 -1.70 4.53
C LEU A 99 1.43 -2.84 4.89
N CYS A 100 1.10 -3.65 5.91
CA CYS A 100 1.84 -4.87 6.20
C CYS A 100 1.81 -5.84 5.02
N TRP A 101 0.64 -5.99 4.37
CA TRP A 101 0.51 -6.80 3.17
C TRP A 101 1.38 -6.29 2.01
N PHE A 102 1.40 -4.98 1.78
CA PHE A 102 2.28 -4.36 0.80
C PHE A 102 3.76 -4.68 1.06
N ILE A 103 4.20 -4.59 2.32
CA ILE A 103 5.58 -4.95 2.72
C ILE A 103 5.86 -6.43 2.45
N VAL A 104 4.94 -7.33 2.78
CA VAL A 104 5.09 -8.76 2.51
C VAL A 104 5.26 -9.02 1.01
N LEU A 105 4.41 -8.44 0.17
CA LEU A 105 4.51 -8.60 -1.28
C LEU A 105 5.79 -7.99 -1.86
N TYR A 106 6.23 -6.84 -1.34
CA TYR A 106 7.54 -6.28 -1.67
C TYR A 106 8.67 -7.29 -1.37
N LEU A 107 8.67 -7.90 -0.17
CA LEU A 107 9.68 -8.90 0.20
C LEU A 107 9.63 -10.17 -0.67
N VAL A 108 8.44 -10.59 -1.08
CA VAL A 108 8.26 -11.70 -2.03
C VAL A 108 8.89 -11.34 -3.37
N VAL A 109 8.56 -10.18 -3.93
CA VAL A 109 9.14 -9.70 -5.20
C VAL A 109 10.67 -9.63 -5.12
N GLU A 110 11.20 -9.06 -4.05
CA GLU A 110 12.63 -8.99 -3.76
C GLU A 110 13.32 -10.35 -3.71
N SER A 111 12.61 -11.37 -3.21
CA SER A 111 13.13 -12.74 -3.13
C SER A 111 13.11 -13.40 -4.50
N VAL A 112 12.02 -13.24 -5.26
CA VAL A 112 11.89 -13.77 -6.62
C VAL A 112 12.92 -13.12 -7.56
N PHE A 113 13.10 -11.80 -7.50
CA PHE A 113 14.10 -11.10 -8.31
C PHE A 113 15.52 -11.60 -8.04
N ARG A 114 15.88 -11.80 -6.77
CA ARG A 114 17.19 -12.35 -6.40
C ARG A 114 17.42 -13.77 -6.91
N LEU A 115 16.36 -14.58 -7.05
CA LEU A 115 16.43 -15.91 -7.63
C LEU A 115 16.60 -15.88 -9.15
N LEU A 116 15.85 -15.00 -9.85
CA LEU A 116 15.87 -14.89 -11.31
C LEU A 116 17.15 -14.21 -11.84
N PHE A 117 17.56 -13.10 -11.25
CA PHE A 117 18.68 -12.27 -11.70
C PHE A 117 19.94 -12.47 -10.84
N ARG A 118 20.18 -13.73 -10.45
CA ARG A 118 21.26 -14.16 -9.53
C ARG A 118 22.53 -13.30 -9.63
N LYS A 119 22.94 -12.68 -8.51
CA LYS A 119 24.14 -11.83 -8.34
C LYS A 119 24.13 -10.43 -9.00
N VAL A 120 22.99 -9.92 -9.47
CA VAL A 120 22.93 -8.49 -9.84
C VAL A 120 23.02 -7.63 -8.57
N ASP A 121 24.07 -6.80 -8.49
CA ASP A 121 24.20 -5.80 -7.42
C ASP A 121 23.34 -4.58 -7.77
N GLU A 122 22.23 -4.42 -7.06
CA GLU A 122 21.30 -3.32 -7.29
C GLU A 122 21.93 -1.96 -7.01
N HIS A 123 22.96 -1.89 -6.16
CA HIS A 123 23.67 -0.63 -5.94
C HIS A 123 24.41 -0.19 -7.19
N VAL A 124 25.07 -1.13 -7.87
CA VAL A 124 25.77 -0.87 -9.13
C VAL A 124 24.77 -0.45 -10.20
N GLN A 125 23.66 -1.19 -10.34
CA GLN A 125 22.59 -0.84 -11.28
C GLN A 125 22.00 0.55 -11.02
N MET A 126 21.87 0.95 -9.75
CA MET A 126 21.40 2.27 -9.38
C MET A 126 22.45 3.35 -9.70
N GLN A 127 23.74 3.10 -9.42
CA GLN A 127 24.83 4.03 -9.72
C GLN A 127 25.04 4.23 -11.23
N GLU A 128 24.85 3.18 -12.03
CA GLU A 128 24.89 3.22 -13.48
C GLU A 128 23.59 3.76 -14.11
N GLU A 129 22.65 4.22 -13.29
CA GLU A 129 21.37 4.78 -13.71
C GLU A 129 20.59 3.87 -14.67
N MET A 130 20.63 2.55 -14.43
CA MET A 130 19.96 1.55 -15.27
C MET A 130 18.44 1.60 -15.10
N VAL A 131 17.79 2.59 -15.73
CA VAL A 131 16.34 2.81 -15.67
C VAL A 131 15.55 1.58 -16.12
N SER A 132 16.01 0.87 -17.15
CA SER A 132 15.33 -0.31 -17.69
C SER A 132 15.19 -1.43 -16.66
N TYR A 133 16.23 -1.67 -15.84
CA TYR A 133 16.20 -2.66 -14.76
C TYR A 133 15.12 -2.30 -13.73
N PHE A 134 15.12 -1.06 -13.25
CA PHE A 134 14.15 -0.61 -12.24
C PHE A 134 12.73 -0.43 -12.79
N LEU A 135 12.59 -0.15 -14.08
CA LEU A 135 11.30 -0.13 -14.78
C LEU A 135 10.70 -1.54 -14.81
N PHE A 136 11.48 -2.54 -15.24
CA PHE A 136 11.06 -3.94 -15.26
C PHE A 136 10.70 -4.44 -13.86
N LYS A 137 11.55 -4.11 -12.87
CA LYS A 137 11.30 -4.42 -11.46
C LYS A 137 10.02 -3.76 -10.96
N GLY A 138 9.79 -2.48 -11.32
CA GLY A 138 8.59 -1.72 -10.98
C GLY A 138 7.33 -2.38 -11.51
N PHE A 139 7.31 -2.71 -12.80
CA PHE A 139 6.20 -3.43 -13.43
C PHE A 139 5.94 -4.78 -12.77
N PHE A 140 6.99 -5.50 -12.39
CA PHE A 140 6.83 -6.78 -11.72
C PHE A 140 6.18 -6.64 -10.34
N VAL A 141 6.59 -5.64 -9.54
CA VAL A 141 5.90 -5.35 -8.26
C VAL A 141 4.43 -5.03 -8.49
N VAL A 142 4.14 -4.14 -9.44
CA VAL A 142 2.77 -3.76 -9.77
C VAL A 142 1.94 -4.99 -10.17
N GLY A 143 2.49 -5.86 -11.02
CA GLY A 143 1.83 -7.08 -11.46
C GLY A 143 1.56 -8.06 -10.31
N VAL A 144 2.52 -8.25 -9.41
CA VAL A 144 2.34 -9.11 -8.23
C VAL A 144 1.29 -8.51 -7.28
N VAL A 145 1.37 -7.23 -6.96
CA VAL A 145 0.40 -6.56 -6.08
C VAL A 145 -1.01 -6.63 -6.66
N TYR A 146 -1.15 -6.37 -7.96
CA TYR A 146 -2.43 -6.50 -8.65
C TYR A 146 -2.97 -7.93 -8.60
N SER A 147 -2.13 -8.94 -8.87
CA SER A 147 -2.54 -10.35 -8.87
C SER A 147 -3.02 -10.84 -7.49
N PHE A 148 -2.44 -10.30 -6.41
CA PHE A 148 -2.79 -10.65 -5.03
C PHE A 148 -3.87 -9.73 -4.41
N SER A 149 -4.43 -8.78 -5.17
CA SER A 149 -5.47 -7.86 -4.72
C SER A 149 -6.72 -8.59 -4.20
N VAL A 150 -7.15 -9.66 -4.88
CA VAL A 150 -8.32 -10.46 -4.44
C VAL A 150 -8.11 -11.08 -3.06
N VAL A 151 -6.90 -11.57 -2.79
CA VAL A 151 -6.52 -12.14 -1.49
C VAL A 151 -6.52 -11.04 -0.43
N LEU A 152 -5.94 -9.88 -0.74
CA LEU A 152 -5.96 -8.73 0.16
C LEU A 152 -7.40 -8.32 0.51
N GLN A 153 -8.30 -8.21 -0.47
CA GLN A 153 -9.70 -7.84 -0.21
C GLN A 153 -10.37 -8.83 0.76
N THR A 154 -10.11 -10.13 0.60
CA THR A 154 -10.65 -11.16 1.51
C THR A 154 -10.10 -10.99 2.92
N VAL A 155 -8.80 -10.73 3.05
CA VAL A 155 -8.16 -10.46 4.35
C VAL A 155 -8.72 -9.20 5.00
N LEU A 156 -8.89 -8.11 4.26
CA LEU A 156 -9.42 -6.85 4.81
C LEU A 156 -10.86 -7.00 5.32
N ARG A 157 -11.69 -7.80 4.63
CA ARG A 157 -13.07 -8.07 5.05
C ARG A 157 -13.18 -8.76 6.40
N LEU A 158 -12.15 -9.48 6.85
CA LEU A 158 -12.12 -10.09 8.19
C LEU A 158 -12.12 -9.06 9.32
N PHE A 159 -11.74 -7.81 9.02
CA PHE A 159 -11.68 -6.71 9.98
C PHE A 159 -12.88 -5.76 9.88
N ILE A 160 -13.82 -6.05 8.98
CA ILE A 160 -15.05 -5.27 8.81
C ILE A 160 -16.08 -5.77 9.84
N PRO A 161 -16.70 -4.88 10.64
CA PRO A 161 -17.73 -5.26 11.58
C PRO A 161 -18.93 -5.85 10.84
N SER A 162 -19.39 -7.02 11.27
CA SER A 162 -20.56 -7.70 10.71
C SER A 162 -21.84 -7.07 11.25
N VAL A 163 -22.82 -6.88 10.36
CA VAL A 163 -24.20 -6.58 10.76
C VAL A 163 -24.96 -7.88 10.68
N ASP A 164 -25.27 -8.47 11.83
CA ASP A 164 -26.20 -9.60 11.87
C ASP A 164 -27.59 -9.05 11.57
N LEU A 165 -28.05 -9.25 10.33
CA LEU A 165 -29.46 -9.04 10.01
C LEU A 165 -30.25 -10.06 10.83
N PRO A 166 -31.20 -9.65 11.70
CA PRO A 166 -32.08 -10.60 12.34
C PRO A 166 -32.84 -11.32 11.23
N PHE A 167 -32.51 -12.58 10.99
CA PHE A 167 -33.35 -13.44 10.18
C PHE A 167 -34.72 -13.45 10.85
N PHE A 168 -35.75 -13.00 10.12
CA PHE A 168 -37.13 -13.19 10.53
C PHE A 168 -37.32 -14.69 10.85
N HIS A 169 -37.50 -15.01 12.13
CA HIS A 169 -38.13 -16.23 12.60
C HIS A 169 -39.49 -15.86 13.18
#